data_AF-A0A2G0Q4K3-F1
#
_entry.id   AF-A0A2G0Q4K3-F1
#
_cell.length_a   1.000
_cell.length_b   1.000
_cell.length_c   1.000
_cell.angle_alpha   90.00
_cell.angle_beta   90.00
_cell.angle_gamma   90.00
#
_symmetry.space_group_name_H-M   'P 1'
#
loop_
_entity.id
_entity.type
_entity.pdbx_description
1 polymer ?
#
loop_
_entity_poly.entity_id
_entity_poly.type
_entity_poly.pdbx_seq_one_letter_code
_entity_poly.pdbx_strand_id
1 'polypeptide(L)'
;MTFIADYLKWLAEIITTNPSKNMKIEIDAMYKNIKSHRLKKKGRSEISREDKGLDSHLLKEVMEVSKPGHDNNPYQGYSLQVRNAAIIALLHYLGIRRGELLNLRIDDIDFVANEIRIVRRTDSFVDHRVYQPLVKTEERILLIID
;
A
#
# COMPACT_ATOMS: atom_id res chain seq x y z
N MET A 1 -1.48 -5.18 -19.74
CA MET A 1 -0.81 -5.75 -20.94
C MET A 1 -1.68 -6.74 -21.70
N THR A 2 -2.22 -7.82 -21.10
CA THR A 2 -3.06 -8.80 -21.82
C THR A 2 -4.28 -8.16 -22.47
N PHE A 3 -5.10 -7.46 -21.68
CA PHE A 3 -6.30 -6.77 -22.17
C PHE A 3 -5.99 -5.74 -23.26
N ILE A 4 -4.92 -4.95 -23.10
CA ILE A 4 -4.50 -3.96 -24.09
C ILE A 4 -4.07 -4.65 -25.40
N ALA A 5 -3.28 -5.73 -25.33
CA ALA A 5 -2.84 -6.47 -26.50
C ALA A 5 -4.03 -7.12 -27.25
N ASP A 6 -4.95 -7.72 -26.52
CA ASP A 6 -6.15 -8.37 -27.08
C ASP A 6 -7.07 -7.31 -27.73
N TYR A 7 -7.26 -6.15 -27.07
CA TYR A 7 -8.02 -5.03 -27.62
C TYR A 7 -7.40 -4.45 -28.89
N LEU A 8 -6.08 -4.20 -28.90
CA LEU A 8 -5.40 -3.65 -30.07
C LEU A 8 -5.40 -4.61 -31.26
N LYS A 9 -5.28 -5.92 -31.01
CA LYS A 9 -5.41 -6.94 -32.05
C LYS A 9 -6.83 -6.92 -32.65
N TRP A 10 -7.84 -6.98 -31.80
CA TRP A 10 -9.25 -6.89 -32.23
C TRP A 10 -9.54 -5.61 -33.02
N LEU A 11 -9.06 -4.47 -32.54
CA LEU A 11 -9.23 -3.17 -33.20
C LEU A 11 -8.56 -3.16 -34.58
N ALA A 12 -7.33 -3.67 -34.68
CA ALA A 12 -6.62 -3.77 -35.95
C ALA A 12 -7.35 -4.69 -36.94
N GLU A 13 -7.89 -5.81 -36.48
CA GLU A 13 -8.69 -6.73 -37.31
C GLU A 13 -10.00 -6.09 -37.80
N ILE A 14 -10.63 -5.21 -37.02
CA ILE A 14 -11.85 -4.48 -37.42
C ILE A 14 -11.54 -3.40 -38.45
N ILE A 15 -10.49 -2.59 -38.22
CA ILE A 15 -10.15 -1.46 -39.09
C ILE A 15 -9.63 -1.95 -40.44
N THR A 16 -8.98 -3.12 -40.46
CA THR A 16 -8.46 -3.73 -41.69
C THR A 16 -9.52 -4.60 -42.35
N THR A 17 -10.54 -3.96 -42.95
CA THR A 17 -11.73 -4.62 -43.54
C THR A 17 -11.41 -5.75 -44.54
N ASN A 18 -10.24 -5.71 -45.20
CA ASN A 18 -9.75 -6.80 -46.05
C ASN A 18 -8.20 -6.89 -45.99
N PRO A 19 -7.63 -7.47 -44.92
CA PRO A 19 -6.21 -7.41 -44.68
C PRO A 19 -5.47 -8.39 -45.60
N SER A 20 -4.39 -7.92 -46.21
CA SER A 20 -3.45 -8.79 -46.92
C SER A 20 -2.83 -9.81 -45.97
N LYS A 21 -2.28 -10.91 -46.53
CA LYS A 21 -1.58 -11.91 -45.72
C LYS A 21 -0.45 -11.31 -44.89
N ASN A 22 0.28 -10.33 -45.44
CA ASN A 22 1.36 -9.63 -44.74
C ASN A 22 0.83 -8.80 -43.57
N MET A 23 -0.28 -8.09 -43.76
CA MET A 23 -0.91 -7.29 -42.71
C MET A 23 -1.36 -8.16 -41.52
N LYS A 24 -1.92 -9.36 -41.78
CA LYS A 24 -2.24 -10.31 -40.70
C LYS A 24 -1.00 -10.76 -39.91
N ILE A 25 0.12 -10.99 -40.60
CA ILE A 25 1.40 -11.35 -39.97
C ILE A 25 1.90 -10.21 -39.07
N GLU A 26 1.79 -8.96 -39.54
CA GLU A 26 2.21 -7.78 -38.77
C GLU A 26 1.34 -7.56 -37.52
N ILE A 27 0.02 -7.71 -37.64
CA ILE A 27 -0.91 -7.64 -36.49
C ILE A 27 -0.57 -8.70 -35.45
N ASP A 28 -0.29 -9.94 -35.87
CA ASP A 28 0.12 -11.02 -34.98
C ASP A 28 1.51 -10.79 -34.36
N ALA A 29 2.44 -10.20 -35.11
CA ALA A 29 3.75 -9.84 -34.61
C ALA A 29 3.66 -8.74 -33.53
N MET A 30 2.87 -7.70 -33.78
CA MET A 30 2.56 -6.66 -32.80
C MET A 30 1.96 -7.28 -31.53
N TYR A 31 0.95 -8.12 -31.68
CA TYR A 31 0.29 -8.80 -30.56
C TYR A 31 1.28 -9.59 -29.69
N LYS A 32 2.13 -10.41 -30.32
CA LYS A 32 3.16 -11.20 -29.64
C LYS A 32 4.18 -10.32 -28.94
N ASN A 33 4.57 -9.21 -29.57
CA ASN A 33 5.53 -8.25 -29.01
C ASN A 33 4.96 -7.57 -27.75
N ILE A 34 3.71 -7.12 -27.78
CA ILE A 34 3.07 -6.52 -26.59
C ILE A 34 2.93 -7.58 -25.47
N LYS A 35 2.59 -8.83 -25.81
CA LYS A 35 2.52 -9.91 -24.82
C LYS A 35 3.88 -10.36 -24.28
N SER A 36 4.98 -10.22 -25.03
CA SER A 36 6.31 -10.61 -24.56
C SER A 36 6.84 -9.67 -23.48
N HIS A 37 6.44 -8.39 -23.51
CA HIS A 37 6.68 -7.40 -22.46
C HIS A 37 5.86 -7.64 -21.19
N ARG A 38 5.03 -8.69 -21.16
CA ARG A 38 4.37 -9.12 -19.93
C ARG A 38 5.43 -9.50 -18.91
N LEU A 39 5.38 -8.84 -17.75
CA LEU A 39 6.10 -9.30 -16.56
C LEU A 39 5.75 -10.76 -16.32
N LYS A 40 6.73 -11.66 -16.54
CA LYS A 40 6.59 -13.06 -16.16
C LYS A 40 6.34 -13.05 -14.66
N LYS A 41 5.21 -13.58 -14.21
CA LYS A 41 5.00 -13.83 -12.78
C LYS A 41 6.17 -14.72 -12.35
N LYS A 42 7.19 -14.17 -11.67
CA LYS A 42 8.08 -14.99 -10.84
C LYS A 42 7.12 -15.76 -9.95
N GLY A 43 7.20 -17.10 -9.99
CA GLY A 43 6.25 -17.99 -9.32
C GLY A 43 5.91 -17.42 -7.96
N ARG A 44 4.69 -16.89 -7.82
CA ARG A 44 4.21 -16.54 -6.50
C ARG A 44 4.12 -17.89 -5.81
N SER A 45 4.78 -18.02 -4.67
CA SER A 45 4.64 -19.20 -3.83
C SER A 45 3.17 -19.55 -3.74
N GLU A 46 2.76 -20.70 -4.29
CA GLU A 46 1.41 -21.26 -4.17
C GLU A 46 1.13 -21.76 -2.74
N ILE A 47 2.08 -21.58 -1.83
CA ILE A 47 1.84 -21.75 -0.41
C ILE A 47 0.81 -20.68 -0.04
N SER A 48 -0.44 -21.14 0.14
CA SER A 48 -1.45 -20.48 0.95
C SER A 48 -0.78 -19.97 2.21
N ARG A 49 -0.41 -18.69 2.21
CA ARG A 49 0.00 -18.03 3.44
C ARG A 49 -1.28 -17.88 4.20
N GLU A 50 -1.48 -18.75 5.20
CA GLU A 50 -2.47 -18.50 6.22
C GLU A 50 -2.24 -17.08 6.74
N ASP A 51 -3.28 -16.26 6.74
CA ASP A 51 -3.22 -14.91 7.27
C ASP A 51 -2.90 -15.00 8.77
N LYS A 52 -1.64 -14.76 9.12
CA LYS A 52 -1.18 -14.80 10.51
C LYS A 52 -1.48 -13.47 11.18
N GLY A 53 -2.45 -13.48 12.09
CA GLY A 53 -2.68 -12.41 13.06
C GLY A 53 -1.97 -12.69 14.38
N LEU A 54 -1.80 -11.64 15.20
CA LEU A 54 -1.46 -11.83 16.61
C LEU A 54 -2.67 -12.40 17.34
N ASP A 55 -2.45 -13.35 18.24
CA ASP A 55 -3.49 -13.78 19.15
C ASP A 55 -3.93 -12.63 20.07
N SER A 56 -5.19 -12.63 20.47
CA SER A 56 -5.77 -11.56 21.30
C SER A 56 -5.06 -11.37 22.64
N HIS A 57 -4.56 -12.44 23.26
CA HIS A 57 -3.79 -12.37 24.50
C HIS A 57 -2.43 -11.71 24.24
N LEU A 58 -1.73 -12.16 23.20
CA LEU A 58 -0.43 -11.61 22.82
C LEU A 58 -0.53 -10.13 22.44
N LEU A 59 -1.61 -9.73 21.76
CA LEU A 59 -1.85 -8.34 21.41
C LEU A 59 -2.04 -7.46 22.65
N LYS A 60 -2.80 -7.93 23.65
CA LYS A 60 -2.96 -7.23 24.93
C LYS A 60 -1.62 -7.07 25.64
N GLU A 61 -0.81 -8.12 25.66
CA GLU A 61 0.53 -8.09 26.27
C GLU A 61 1.45 -7.10 25.56
N VAL A 62 1.45 -7.08 24.22
CA VAL A 62 2.21 -6.10 23.42
C VAL A 62 1.76 -4.68 23.74
N MET A 63 0.45 -4.43 23.82
CA MET A 63 -0.09 -3.11 24.18
C MET A 63 0.32 -2.70 25.60
N GLU A 64 0.31 -3.62 26.56
CA GLU A 64 0.72 -3.37 27.95
C GLU A 64 2.21 -3.03 28.06
N VAL A 65 3.07 -3.89 27.51
CA VAL A 65 4.54 -3.71 27.55
C VAL A 65 4.98 -2.46 26.80
N SER A 66 4.21 -2.03 25.81
CA SER A 66 4.50 -0.82 25.04
C SER A 66 4.21 0.47 25.82
N LYS A 67 3.50 0.42 26.94
CA LYS A 67 3.20 1.62 27.75
C LYS A 67 4.50 2.29 28.22
N PRO A 68 4.59 3.64 28.17
CA PRO A 68 5.74 4.36 28.71
C PRO A 68 5.94 4.09 30.19
N GLY A 69 7.18 3.86 30.61
CA GLY A 69 7.56 3.55 31.99
C GLY A 69 7.36 2.08 32.40
N HIS A 70 6.82 1.22 31.54
CA HIS A 70 6.69 -0.21 31.85
C HIS A 70 8.07 -0.87 31.98
N ASP A 71 8.27 -1.70 33.02
CA ASP A 71 9.57 -2.31 33.35
C ASP A 71 10.17 -3.11 32.19
N ASN A 72 9.32 -3.83 31.45
CA ASN A 72 9.71 -4.65 30.29
C ASN A 72 9.68 -3.90 28.95
N ASN A 73 9.51 -2.57 28.93
CA ASN A 73 9.46 -1.83 27.67
C ASN A 73 10.85 -1.89 26.97
N PRO A 74 10.94 -2.36 25.71
CA PRO A 74 12.23 -2.59 25.06
C PRO A 74 12.95 -1.29 24.65
N TYR A 75 12.28 -0.14 24.69
CA TYR A 75 12.84 1.13 24.25
C TYR A 75 13.48 1.89 25.41
N GLN A 76 14.77 2.19 25.27
CA GLN A 76 15.52 3.00 26.24
C GLN A 76 15.17 4.48 26.06
N GLY A 77 14.50 5.07 27.05
CA GLY A 77 14.18 6.49 27.08
C GLY A 77 12.70 6.79 26.87
N TYR A 78 12.14 7.61 27.75
CA TYR A 78 10.71 7.89 27.84
C TYR A 78 10.13 8.44 26.53
N SER A 79 10.84 9.34 25.83
CA SER A 79 10.38 9.90 24.56
C SER A 79 10.23 8.85 23.45
N LEU A 80 11.12 7.85 23.40
CA LEU A 80 11.00 6.75 22.44
C LEU A 80 9.84 5.82 22.79
N GLN A 81 9.63 5.57 24.07
CA GLN A 81 8.50 4.78 24.56
C GLN A 81 7.17 5.44 24.18
N VAL A 82 7.00 6.74 24.47
CA VAL A 82 5.79 7.51 24.10
C VAL A 82 5.54 7.46 22.60
N ARG A 83 6.57 7.72 21.78
CA ARG A 83 6.45 7.67 20.32
C ARG A 83 6.02 6.30 19.82
N ASN A 84 6.67 5.24 20.32
CA ASN A 84 6.42 3.89 19.84
C ASN A 84 5.09 3.32 20.35
N ALA A 85 4.68 3.69 21.57
CA ALA A 85 3.34 3.37 22.09
C ALA A 85 2.25 3.97 21.19
N ALA A 86 2.39 5.25 20.80
CA ALA A 86 1.45 5.89 19.88
C ALA A 86 1.42 5.22 18.51
N ILE A 87 2.59 4.85 17.96
CA ILE A 87 2.67 4.11 16.68
C ILE A 87 1.92 2.77 16.76
N ILE A 88 2.15 2.00 17.82
CA ILE A 88 1.53 0.68 18.00
C ILE A 88 0.01 0.83 18.16
N ALA A 89 -0.45 1.80 18.95
CA ALA A 89 -1.86 2.09 19.12
C ALA A 89 -2.53 2.49 17.79
N LEU A 90 -1.94 3.42 17.03
CA LEU A 90 -2.48 3.84 15.73
C LEU A 90 -2.58 2.68 14.73
N LEU A 91 -1.57 1.80 14.67
CA LEU A 91 -1.61 0.61 13.83
C LEU A 91 -2.70 -0.37 14.28
N HIS A 92 -2.86 -0.55 15.58
CA HIS A 92 -3.82 -1.49 16.14
C HIS A 92 -5.27 -1.01 15.97
N TYR A 93 -5.59 0.21 16.40
CA TYR A 93 -6.96 0.72 16.45
C TYR A 93 -7.46 1.19 15.08
N LEU A 94 -6.59 1.76 14.23
CA LEU A 94 -7.00 2.33 12.94
C LEU A 94 -6.70 1.41 11.76
N GLY A 95 -5.90 0.35 11.94
CA GLY A 95 -5.53 -0.58 10.88
C GLY A 95 -4.80 0.06 9.70
N ILE A 96 -4.15 1.19 9.92
CA ILE A 96 -3.47 1.96 8.86
C ILE A 96 -2.20 1.27 8.38
N ARG A 97 -1.83 1.50 7.13
CA ARG A 97 -0.60 0.94 6.55
C ARG A 97 0.60 1.72 7.07
N ARG A 98 1.77 1.07 7.13
CA ARG A 98 3.05 1.71 7.47
C ARG A 98 3.32 3.00 6.69
N GLY A 99 3.03 3.02 5.39
CA GLY A 99 3.22 4.22 4.56
C GLY A 99 2.29 5.37 4.92
N GLU A 100 1.06 5.06 5.34
CA GLU A 100 0.08 6.05 5.81
C GLU A 100 0.52 6.62 7.16
N LEU A 101 0.87 5.75 8.12
CA LEU A 101 1.41 6.15 9.42
C LEU A 101 2.62 7.10 9.29
N LEU A 102 3.57 6.78 8.42
CA LEU A 102 4.79 7.59 8.24
C LEU A 102 4.55 8.91 7.49
N ASN A 103 3.38 9.07 6.86
CA ASN A 103 2.97 10.27 6.14
C ASN A 103 2.04 11.19 6.96
N LEU A 104 1.61 10.75 8.15
CA LEU A 104 0.79 11.55 9.05
C LEU A 104 1.53 12.81 9.51
N ARG A 105 0.80 13.92 9.57
CA ARG A 105 1.22 15.20 10.15
C ARG A 105 0.30 15.57 11.31
N ILE A 106 0.72 16.52 12.13
CA ILE A 106 -0.11 17.03 13.24
C ILE A 106 -1.41 17.63 12.69
N ASP A 107 -1.34 18.36 11.58
CA ASP A 107 -2.49 18.99 10.91
C ASP A 107 -3.52 17.99 10.34
N ASP A 108 -3.20 16.69 10.33
CA ASP A 108 -4.11 15.64 9.89
C ASP A 108 -5.04 15.16 11.01
N ILE A 109 -4.75 15.55 12.26
CA ILE A 109 -5.50 15.11 13.43
C ILE A 109 -6.44 16.22 13.85
N ASP A 110 -7.74 15.93 13.87
CA ASP A 110 -8.75 16.77 14.47
C ASP A 110 -9.10 16.22 15.87
N PHE A 111 -8.60 16.87 16.91
CA PHE A 111 -8.83 16.49 18.30
C PHE A 111 -10.23 16.85 18.81
N VAL A 112 -10.98 17.71 18.10
CA VAL A 112 -12.35 18.08 18.47
C VAL A 112 -13.32 17.04 17.89
N ALA A 113 -13.11 16.66 16.64
CA ALA A 113 -13.90 15.63 15.96
C ALA A 113 -13.44 14.21 16.27
N ASN A 114 -12.28 14.03 16.94
CA ASN A 114 -11.62 12.73 17.12
C ASN A 114 -11.40 12.00 15.79
N GLU A 115 -10.81 12.70 14.82
CA GLU A 115 -10.60 12.19 13.47
C GLU A 115 -9.14 12.27 13.04
N ILE A 116 -8.70 11.30 12.23
CA ILE A 116 -7.42 11.32 11.54
C ILE A 116 -7.64 11.26 10.03
N ARG A 117 -7.07 12.23 9.33
CA ARG A 117 -7.09 12.32 7.86
C ARG A 117 -5.88 11.63 7.26
N ILE A 118 -6.12 10.54 6.52
CA ILE A 118 -5.09 9.90 5.70
C ILE A 118 -5.01 10.64 4.37
N VAL A 119 -4.01 11.51 4.24
CA VAL A 119 -3.78 12.35 3.06
C VAL A 119 -2.63 11.78 2.22
N ARG A 120 -2.75 11.84 0.90
CA ARG A 120 -1.73 11.39 -0.05
C ARG A 120 -0.85 12.58 -0.45
N ARG A 121 0.42 12.53 -0.06
CA ARG A 121 1.39 13.60 -0.30
C ARG A 121 2.56 13.12 -1.15
N THR A 122 2.30 12.77 -2.41
CA THR A 122 3.37 12.36 -3.33
C THR A 122 4.25 13.58 -3.68
N ASP A 123 5.57 13.37 -3.69
CA ASP A 123 6.56 14.36 -4.12
C ASP A 123 6.46 15.71 -3.40
N SER A 124 6.16 15.68 -2.09
CA SER A 124 6.00 16.89 -1.30
C SER A 124 7.35 17.60 -1.15
N PHE A 125 7.47 18.85 -1.63
CA PHE A 125 8.67 19.68 -1.44
C PHE A 125 8.98 19.98 0.04
N VAL A 126 7.97 19.85 0.90
CA VAL A 126 8.08 20.07 2.36
C VAL A 126 8.70 18.84 3.07
N ASP A 127 8.64 17.66 2.45
CA ASP A 127 9.23 16.45 3.01
C ASP A 127 10.64 16.22 2.43
N HIS A 128 11.66 16.62 3.17
CA HIS A 128 13.06 16.51 2.73
C HIS A 128 13.65 15.10 2.89
N ARG A 129 12.87 14.10 3.31
CA ARG A 129 13.36 12.73 3.44
C ARG A 129 13.74 12.17 2.07
N VAL A 130 14.94 11.60 1.97
CA VAL A 130 15.44 10.91 0.77
C VAL A 130 14.47 9.81 0.31
N TYR A 131 13.85 9.11 1.26
CA TYR A 131 12.85 8.09 1.02
C TYR A 131 11.50 8.54 1.59
N GLN A 132 10.76 9.33 0.82
CA GLN A 132 9.42 9.77 1.21
C GLN A 132 8.47 8.56 1.33
N PRO A 133 7.66 8.47 2.39
CA PRO A 133 6.66 7.42 2.53
C PRO A 133 5.53 7.67 1.54
N LEU A 134 5.31 6.70 0.66
CA LEU A 134 4.25 6.76 -0.34
C LEU A 134 3.00 6.03 0.14
N VAL A 135 1.87 6.71 0.02
CA VAL A 135 0.55 6.11 0.26
C VAL A 135 0.05 5.51 -1.06
N LYS A 136 -0.29 4.22 -1.02
CA LYS A 136 -0.76 3.48 -2.20
C LYS A 136 -2.25 3.72 -2.50
N THR A 137 -3.05 3.92 -1.45
CA THR A 137 -4.51 3.98 -1.52
C THR A 137 -5.04 5.41 -1.53
N GLU A 138 -6.32 5.57 -1.88
CA GLU A 138 -7.04 6.84 -1.82
C GLU A 138 -7.09 7.42 -0.40
N GLU A 139 -7.31 8.72 -0.35
CA GLU A 139 -7.45 9.48 0.89
C GLU A 139 -8.74 9.10 1.63
N ARG A 140 -8.71 9.16 2.97
CA ARG A 140 -9.88 8.85 3.81
C ARG A 140 -9.77 9.50 5.19
N ILE A 141 -10.92 9.65 5.84
CA ILE A 141 -11.03 10.07 7.25
C ILE A 141 -11.28 8.82 8.10
N LEU A 142 -10.57 8.71 9.21
CA LEU A 142 -10.71 7.63 10.19
C LEU A 142 -11.13 8.23 11.53
N LEU A 143 -12.17 7.67 12.13
CA LEU A 143 -12.60 8.03 13.48
C LEU A 143 -11.70 7.35 14.51
N ILE A 144 -11.29 8.10 15.52
CA ILE A 144 -10.66 7.58 16.73
C ILE A 144 -11.81 7.19 17.66
N ILE A 145 -12.08 5.89 17.73
CA ILE A 145 -13.12 5.33 18.59
C ILE A 145 -12.44 4.79 19.85
N ASP A 146 -12.94 5.19 21.02
CA ASP A 146 -12.50 4.71 22.34
C ASP A 146 -12.80 3.21 22.55
#